data_AF-A0A416C2Q1-F1
#
_entry.id   AF-A0A416C2Q1-F1
#
_cell.length_a   1.000
_cell.length_b   1.000
_cell.length_c   1.000
_cell.angle_alpha   90.00
_cell.angle_beta   90.00
_cell.angle_gamma   90.00
#
_symmetry.space_group_name_H-M   'P 1'
#
loop_
_entity.id
_entity.type
_entity.pdbx_description
1 polymer ?
#
loop_
_entity_poly.entity_id
_entity_poly.type
_entity_poly.pdbx_seq_one_letter_code
_entity_poly.pdbx_strand_id
1 'polypeptide(L)'
;MNYERSKAPLALMEQIIMILVFALAAAVCLQAFVYANGLSTRGEKENIAAEHAQEVIEMCKTCAGDWQKVVGEMPGQIEGDTLEIPFEQDHMTVQMIKTDADEYLTNAKVTVFDEDKEEIYHVAAAWQRGGTS
;
A
#
# COMPACT_ATOMS: atom_id res chain seq x y z
N MET A 1 62.85 41.35 -9.26
CA MET A 1 61.39 41.58 -9.29
C MET A 1 60.75 40.24 -8.95
N ASN A 2 60.47 40.00 -7.67
CA ASN A 2 60.00 38.70 -7.19
C ASN A 2 58.52 38.56 -7.59
N TYR A 3 58.22 37.58 -8.44
CA TYR A 3 56.85 37.18 -8.74
C TYR A 3 56.32 36.43 -7.51
N GLU A 4 55.63 37.14 -6.63
CA GLU A 4 54.80 36.52 -5.61
C GLU A 4 53.65 35.82 -6.33
N ARG A 5 53.83 34.52 -6.63
CA ARG A 5 52.77 33.68 -7.16
C ARG A 5 51.63 33.69 -6.13
N SER A 6 50.58 34.46 -6.43
CA SER A 6 49.42 34.58 -5.56
C SER A 6 48.87 33.18 -5.27
N LYS A 7 48.87 32.76 -4.00
CA LYS A 7 48.27 31.49 -3.52
C LYS A 7 46.74 31.57 -3.44
N ALA A 8 46.18 32.77 -3.63
CA ALA A 8 44.74 33.05 -3.62
C ALA A 8 43.91 32.19 -4.60
N PRO A 9 44.28 32.03 -5.89
CA PRO A 9 43.53 31.18 -6.81
C PRO A 9 43.58 29.67 -6.49
N LEU A 10 44.63 29.19 -5.82
CA LEU A 10 44.73 27.78 -5.40
C LEU A 10 43.79 27.47 -4.23
N ALA A 11 43.74 28.37 -3.24
CA ALA A 11 42.84 28.23 -2.09
C ALA A 11 41.35 28.35 -2.49
N LEU A 12 41.05 29.19 -3.48
CA LEU A 12 39.69 29.30 -4.03
C LEU A 12 39.24 28.00 -4.72
N MET A 13 40.14 27.34 -5.45
CA MET A 13 39.84 26.05 -6.11
C MET A 13 39.54 24.95 -5.08
N GLU A 14 40.31 24.90 -3.99
CA GLU A 14 40.10 23.95 -2.89
C GLU A 14 38.75 24.17 -2.18
N GLN A 15 38.40 25.42 -1.90
CA GLN A 15 37.10 25.74 -1.28
C GLN A 15 35.91 25.38 -2.17
N ILE A 16 36.02 25.59 -3.48
CA ILE A 16 34.97 25.19 -4.44
C ILE A 16 34.78 23.67 -4.44
N ILE A 17 35.88 22.89 -4.44
CA ILE A 17 35.79 21.42 -4.42
C ILE A 17 35.13 20.93 -3.13
N MET A 18 35.50 21.49 -1.97
CA MET A 18 34.88 21.16 -0.68
C MET A 18 33.37 21.44 -0.67
N ILE A 19 32.96 22.60 -1.20
CA ILE A 19 31.54 22.95 -1.29
C ILE A 19 30.81 22.02 -2.27
N LEU A 20 31.42 21.68 -3.41
CA LEU A 20 30.83 20.77 -4.39
C LEU A 20 30.60 19.37 -3.83
N VAL A 21 31.59 18.81 -3.12
CA VAL A 21 31.47 17.50 -2.48
C VAL A 21 30.40 17.52 -1.39
N PHE A 22 30.39 18.56 -0.55
CA PHE A 22 29.36 18.73 0.48
C PHE A 22 27.96 18.86 -0.12
N ALA A 23 27.81 19.66 -1.19
CA ALA A 23 26.55 19.83 -1.89
C ALA A 23 26.06 18.52 -2.54
N LEU A 24 26.95 17.75 -3.16
CA LEU A 24 26.64 16.43 -3.71
C LEU A 24 26.18 15.45 -2.63
N ALA A 25 26.91 15.37 -1.52
CA ALA A 25 26.53 14.52 -0.40
C ALA A 25 25.15 14.92 0.15
N ALA A 26 24.90 16.22 0.35
CA ALA A 26 23.61 16.73 0.81
C ALA A 26 22.47 16.39 -0.17
N ALA A 27 22.68 16.56 -1.48
CA ALA A 27 21.68 16.23 -2.49
C ALA A 27 21.31 14.74 -2.51
N VAL A 28 22.32 13.85 -2.46
CA VAL A 28 22.08 12.40 -2.43
C VAL A 28 21.36 11.99 -1.15
N CYS A 29 21.76 12.51 0.01
CA CYS A 29 21.10 12.22 1.28
C CYS A 29 19.63 12.64 1.29
N LEU A 30 19.32 13.84 0.77
CA LEU A 30 17.93 14.31 0.66
C LEU A 30 17.12 13.45 -0.31
N GLN A 31 17.69 13.07 -1.46
CA GLN A 31 17.01 12.22 -2.43
C GLN A 31 16.72 10.83 -1.85
N ALA A 32 17.69 10.23 -1.15
CA ALA A 32 17.51 8.95 -0.48
C ALA A 32 16.42 9.03 0.61
N PHE A 33 16.39 10.13 1.38
CA PHE A 33 15.37 10.34 2.40
C PHE A 33 13.97 10.50 1.81
N VAL A 34 13.80 11.31 0.77
CA VAL A 34 12.51 11.49 0.08
C VAL A 34 12.03 10.16 -0.51
N TYR A 35 12.93 9.39 -1.12
CA TYR A 35 12.61 8.07 -1.66
C TYR A 35 12.19 7.09 -0.57
N ALA A 36 12.93 7.04 0.54
CA ALA A 36 12.60 6.20 1.69
C ALA A 36 11.24 6.59 2.31
N ASN A 37 10.94 7.88 2.41
CA ASN A 37 9.66 8.37 2.90
C ASN A 37 8.51 7.93 1.98
N GLY A 38 8.67 8.08 0.66
CA GLY A 38 7.69 7.61 -0.31
C GLY A 38 7.45 6.10 -0.25
N LEU A 39 8.53 5.31 -0.09
CA LEU A 39 8.40 3.86 0.13
C LEU A 39 7.71 3.52 1.44
N SER A 40 8.02 4.25 2.52
CA SER A 40 7.40 4.03 3.84
C SER A 40 5.90 4.29 3.79
N THR A 41 5.48 5.43 3.24
CA THR A 41 4.05 5.77 3.13
C THR A 41 3.30 4.78 2.24
N ARG A 42 3.91 4.34 1.12
CA ARG A 42 3.27 3.35 0.26
C ARG A 42 3.17 1.99 0.93
N GLY A 43 4.23 1.55 1.61
CA GLY A 43 4.23 0.30 2.37
C GLY A 43 3.24 0.32 3.54
N GLU A 44 3.07 1.47 4.20
CA GLU A 44 2.05 1.67 5.23
C GLU A 44 0.64 1.52 4.64
N LYS A 45 0.34 2.23 3.53
CA LYS A 45 -0.94 2.08 2.82
C LYS A 45 -1.20 0.63 2.38
N GLU A 46 -0.20 -0.05 1.81
CA GLU A 46 -0.31 -1.46 1.41
C GLU A 46 -0.56 -2.38 2.61
N ASN A 47 0.08 -2.12 3.76
CA ASN A 47 -0.09 -2.92 4.97
C ASN A 47 -1.50 -2.75 5.56
N ILE A 48 -1.99 -1.51 5.64
CA ILE A 48 -3.36 -1.19 6.07
C ILE A 48 -4.37 -1.84 5.12
N ALA A 49 -4.17 -1.73 3.81
CA ALA A 49 -5.01 -2.39 2.81
C ALA A 49 -5.03 -3.91 2.98
N ALA A 50 -3.87 -4.54 3.24
CA ALA A 50 -3.79 -5.97 3.49
C ALA A 50 -4.52 -6.39 4.77
N GLU A 51 -4.45 -5.58 5.83
CA GLU A 51 -5.18 -5.80 7.08
C GLU A 51 -6.71 -5.76 6.85
N HIS A 52 -7.22 -4.72 6.19
CA HIS A 52 -8.66 -4.63 5.86
C HIS A 52 -9.12 -5.77 4.95
N ALA A 53 -8.31 -6.15 3.95
CA ALA A 53 -8.62 -7.30 3.11
C ALA A 53 -8.74 -8.58 3.95
N GLN A 54 -7.82 -8.80 4.88
CA GLN A 54 -7.86 -9.96 5.78
C GLN A 54 -9.07 -9.92 6.71
N GLU A 55 -9.42 -8.77 7.27
CA GLU A 55 -10.58 -8.59 8.12
C GLU A 55 -11.88 -9.03 7.40
N VAL A 56 -12.08 -8.55 6.17
CA VAL A 56 -13.25 -8.94 5.36
C VAL A 56 -13.25 -10.44 5.01
N ILE A 57 -12.08 -11.01 4.72
CA ILE A 57 -11.93 -12.44 4.43
C ILE A 57 -12.30 -13.29 5.64
N GLU A 58 -11.77 -12.96 6.82
CA GLU A 58 -12.02 -13.71 8.04
C GLU A 58 -13.48 -13.57 8.50
N MET A 59 -14.09 -12.40 8.30
CA MET A 59 -15.53 -12.24 8.52
C MET A 59 -16.34 -13.13 7.57
N CYS A 60 -15.98 -13.16 6.29
CA CYS A 60 -16.64 -14.01 5.31
C CYS A 60 -16.49 -15.50 5.63
N LYS A 61 -15.32 -15.94 6.12
CA LYS A 61 -15.08 -17.30 6.62
C LYS A 61 -15.93 -17.61 7.84
N THR A 62 -16.00 -16.69 8.80
CA THR A 62 -16.80 -16.83 10.04
C THR A 62 -18.28 -16.96 9.73
N CYS A 63 -18.77 -16.21 8.73
CA CYS A 63 -20.14 -16.30 8.25
C CYS A 63 -20.38 -17.45 7.25
N ALA A 64 -19.42 -18.36 7.05
CA ALA A 64 -19.49 -19.48 6.10
C ALA A 64 -19.84 -19.06 4.66
N GLY A 65 -19.44 -17.85 4.25
CA GLY A 65 -19.75 -17.28 2.93
C GLY A 65 -21.09 -16.55 2.83
N ASP A 66 -21.80 -16.36 3.95
CA ASP A 66 -23.05 -15.60 4.00
C ASP A 66 -22.75 -14.10 4.05
N TRP A 67 -22.72 -13.47 2.88
CA TRP A 67 -22.43 -12.04 2.74
C TRP A 67 -23.48 -11.14 3.40
N GLN A 68 -24.72 -11.59 3.55
CA GLN A 68 -25.74 -10.79 4.24
C GLN A 68 -25.41 -10.65 5.73
N LYS A 69 -24.85 -11.69 6.35
CA LYS A 69 -24.34 -11.60 7.73
C LYS A 69 -23.11 -10.72 7.83
N VAL A 70 -22.20 -10.82 6.86
CA VAL A 70 -21.01 -9.95 6.80
C VAL A 70 -21.42 -8.48 6.75
N VAL A 71 -22.41 -8.12 5.92
CA VAL A 71 -22.94 -6.74 5.84
C VAL A 71 -23.74 -6.32 7.08
N GLY A 72 -24.28 -7.29 7.83
CA GLY A 72 -24.93 -7.04 9.11
C GLY A 72 -23.93 -6.64 10.21
N GLU A 73 -22.73 -7.22 10.18
CA GLU A 73 -21.66 -6.94 11.14
C GLU A 73 -20.77 -5.75 10.71
N MET A 74 -20.56 -5.58 9.40
CA MET A 74 -19.75 -4.51 8.83
C MET A 74 -20.57 -3.76 7.76
N PRO A 75 -20.74 -2.44 7.86
CA PRO A 75 -21.53 -1.69 6.90
C PRO A 75 -20.91 -1.81 5.49
N GLY A 76 -21.64 -2.47 4.59
CA GLY A 76 -21.20 -2.75 3.23
C GLY A 76 -22.36 -2.89 2.26
N GLN A 77 -22.04 -3.08 0.98
CA GLN A 77 -22.99 -3.24 -0.11
C GLN A 77 -22.74 -4.55 -0.84
N ILE A 78 -23.80 -5.24 -1.24
CA ILE A 78 -23.72 -6.46 -2.04
C ILE A 78 -24.37 -6.17 -3.39
N GLU A 79 -23.59 -6.29 -4.45
CA GLU A 79 -24.05 -6.17 -5.83
C GLU A 79 -23.77 -7.48 -6.57
N GLY A 80 -24.76 -8.39 -6.54
CA GLY A 80 -24.65 -9.72 -7.17
C GLY A 80 -23.55 -10.58 -6.56
N ASP A 81 -22.50 -10.85 -7.34
CA ASP A 81 -21.31 -11.61 -6.94
C ASP A 81 -20.15 -10.71 -6.46
N THR A 82 -20.46 -9.46 -6.12
CA THR A 82 -19.52 -8.50 -5.56
C THR A 82 -19.98 -8.04 -4.17
N LEU A 83 -19.08 -8.07 -3.20
CA LEU A 83 -19.25 -7.49 -1.87
C LEU A 83 -18.29 -6.30 -1.74
N GLU A 84 -18.80 -5.13 -1.39
CA GLU A 84 -18.02 -3.90 -1.20
C GLU A 84 -18.16 -3.39 0.22
N ILE A 85 -17.04 -3.17 0.91
CA ILE A 85 -17.01 -2.69 2.28
C ILE A 85 -16.10 -1.46 2.33
N PRO A 86 -16.67 -0.25 2.51
CA PRO A 86 -15.90 0.98 2.66
C PRO A 86 -15.33 1.11 4.08
N PHE A 87 -14.05 1.44 4.16
CA PHE A 87 -13.34 1.81 5.37
C PHE A 87 -13.11 3.32 5.36
N GLU A 88 -14.07 4.08 5.90
CA GLU A 88 -14.04 5.55 5.86
C GLU A 88 -12.85 6.17 6.61
N GLN A 89 -12.33 5.48 7.64
CA GLN A 89 -11.21 5.97 8.44
C GLN A 89 -9.90 6.05 7.65
N ASP A 90 -9.69 5.10 6.75
CA ASP A 90 -8.46 4.94 5.97
C ASP A 90 -8.64 5.34 4.49
N HIS A 91 -9.85 5.82 4.13
CA HIS A 91 -10.25 6.18 2.77
C HIS A 91 -10.07 5.04 1.75
N MET A 92 -10.29 3.80 2.19
CA MET A 92 -10.14 2.60 1.37
C MET A 92 -11.48 1.88 1.19
N THR A 93 -11.61 1.13 0.11
CA THR A 93 -12.77 0.25 -0.12
C THR A 93 -12.29 -1.15 -0.46
N VAL A 94 -12.72 -2.13 0.33
CA VAL A 94 -12.45 -3.55 0.07
C VAL A 94 -13.57 -4.09 -0.79
N GLN A 95 -13.22 -4.59 -1.97
CA GLN A 95 -14.12 -5.26 -2.89
C GLN A 95 -13.75 -6.74 -2.98
N MET A 96 -14.74 -7.61 -2.82
CA MET A 96 -14.59 -9.05 -2.94
C MET A 96 -15.51 -9.58 -4.03
N ILE A 97 -14.93 -10.25 -5.03
CA ILE A 97 -15.64 -10.81 -6.18
C ILE A 97 -15.52 -12.33 -6.14
N LYS A 98 -16.63 -13.06 -6.17
CA LYS A 98 -16.59 -14.52 -6.34
C LYS A 98 -16.06 -14.86 -7.74
N THR A 99 -15.00 -15.66 -7.80
CA THR A 99 -14.37 -16.05 -9.07
C THR A 99 -14.74 -17.47 -9.49
N ASP A 100 -14.85 -18.38 -8.52
CA ASP A 100 -15.20 -19.78 -8.78
C ASP A 100 -15.82 -20.38 -7.52
N ALA A 101 -16.78 -21.28 -7.67
CA ALA A 101 -17.39 -21.97 -6.56
C ALA A 101 -17.69 -23.42 -6.93
N ASP A 102 -17.04 -24.34 -6.23
CA ASP A 102 -17.30 -25.78 -6.32
C ASP A 102 -18.30 -26.22 -5.22
N GLU A 103 -18.58 -27.52 -5.13
CA GLU A 103 -19.53 -28.10 -4.18
C GLU A 103 -19.11 -27.84 -2.72
N TYR A 104 -17.79 -27.73 -2.46
CA TYR A 104 -17.22 -27.58 -1.11
C TYR A 104 -16.45 -26.29 -0.88
N LEU A 105 -15.99 -25.60 -1.93
CA LEU A 105 -15.08 -24.47 -1.81
C LEU A 105 -15.59 -23.29 -2.63
N THR A 106 -15.62 -22.10 -2.04
CA THR A 106 -15.85 -20.84 -2.76
C THR A 106 -14.56 -20.05 -2.78
N ASN A 107 -14.13 -19.66 -3.98
CA ASN A 107 -12.98 -18.80 -4.23
C ASN A 107 -13.49 -17.39 -4.55
N ALA A 108 -12.81 -16.40 -3.99
CA ALA A 108 -13.05 -15.00 -4.29
C ALA A 108 -11.73 -14.25 -4.46
N LYS A 109 -11.73 -13.24 -5.32
CA LYS A 109 -10.66 -12.25 -5.39
C LYS A 109 -11.06 -11.08 -4.49
N VAL A 110 -10.20 -10.73 -3.55
CA VAL A 110 -10.32 -9.54 -2.71
C VAL A 110 -9.36 -8.50 -3.23
N THR A 111 -9.85 -7.29 -3.47
CA THR A 111 -9.10 -6.16 -4.02
C THR A 111 -9.43 -4.94 -3.18
N VAL A 112 -8.41 -4.18 -2.79
CA VAL A 112 -8.57 -2.96 -1.99
C VAL A 112 -8.24 -1.77 -2.87
N PHE A 113 -9.17 -0.83 -2.89
CA PHE A 113 -9.09 0.39 -3.66
C PHE A 113 -8.91 1.61 -2.75
N ASP A 114 -8.13 2.58 -3.22
CA ASP A 114 -8.02 3.91 -2.60
C ASP A 114 -9.24 4.79 -2.97
N GLU A 115 -9.29 6.03 -2.48
CA GLU A 115 -10.38 6.98 -2.75
C GLU A 115 -10.57 7.28 -4.25
N ASP A 116 -9.47 7.26 -5.00
CA ASP A 116 -9.43 7.45 -6.45
C ASP A 116 -9.82 6.18 -7.26
N LYS A 117 -10.22 5.10 -6.58
CA LYS A 117 -10.46 3.76 -7.15
C LYS A 117 -9.23 3.12 -7.78
N GLU A 118 -8.03 3.53 -7.37
CA GLU A 118 -6.79 2.86 -7.74
C GLU A 118 -6.59 1.60 -6.88
N GLU A 119 -6.18 0.49 -7.51
CA GLU A 119 -5.89 -0.76 -6.80
C GLU A 119 -4.61 -0.59 -5.96
N ILE A 120 -4.73 -0.71 -4.64
CA ILE A 120 -3.60 -0.70 -3.70
C ILE A 120 -3.08 -2.12 -3.48
N TYR A 121 -3.99 -3.07 -3.27
CA TYR A 121 -3.66 -4.43 -2.86
C TYR A 121 -4.69 -5.44 -3.38
N HIS A 122 -4.27 -6.66 -3.67
CA HIS A 122 -5.18 -7.76 -3.97
C HIS A 122 -4.69 -9.08 -3.40
N VAL A 123 -5.64 -9.94 -3.03
CA VAL A 123 -5.37 -11.29 -2.53
C VAL A 123 -6.49 -12.24 -2.92
N ALA A 124 -6.15 -13.50 -3.17
CA ALA A 124 -7.13 -14.56 -3.37
C ALA A 124 -7.57 -15.12 -2.02
N ALA A 125 -8.88 -15.24 -1.82
CA ALA A 125 -9.50 -15.84 -0.66
C ALA A 125 -10.25 -17.11 -1.07
N ALA A 126 -10.24 -18.10 -0.18
CA ALA A 126 -11.03 -19.31 -0.34
C ALA A 126 -11.61 -19.71 1.02
N TRP A 127 -12.86 -20.19 1.02
CA TRP A 127 -13.51 -20.72 2.21
C TRP A 127 -14.39 -21.92 1.86
N GLN A 128 -14.61 -22.79 2.85
CA GLN A 128 -15.51 -23.91 2.68
C GLN A 128 -16.96 -23.42 2.72
N ARG A 129 -17.79 -23.87 1.78
CA ARG A 129 -19.24 -23.75 1.92
C ARG A 129 -19.63 -24.56 3.15
N GLY A 130 -20.34 -23.93 4.08
CA GLY A 130 -20.80 -24.61 5.30
C GLY A 130 -21.49 -25.91 4.93
N GLY A 131 -20.81 -27.03 5.18
CA GLY A 131 -21.42 -28.34 5.03
C GLY A 131 -22.57 -28.39 6.01
N THR A 132 -23.80 -28.45 5.51
CA THR A 132 -24.92 -28.93 6.31
C THR A 132 -24.57 -30.35 6.72
N SER A 133 -24.07 -30.53 7.94
CA SER A 133 -24.13 -31.83 8.61
C SER A 133 -25.56 -32.10 9.04
#